data_AF-A0A428MY83-F1
#
_entry.id   AF-A0A428MY83-F1
#
_cell.length_a   1.000
_cell.length_b   1.000
_cell.length_c   1.000
_cell.angle_alpha   90.00
_cell.angle_beta   90.00
_cell.angle_gamma   90.00
#
_symmetry.space_group_name_H-M   'P 1'
#
loop_
_entity.id
_entity.type
_entity.pdbx_description
1 polymer ?
#
loop_
_entity_poly.entity_id
_entity_poly.type
_entity_poly.pdbx_seq_one_letter_code
_entity_poly.pdbx_strand_id
1 'polypeptide(L)' 'MEGETMNPLKLTYLILAVIATLSIASIGIAVAERSILIAVFCFIGLAGSFALARLLRAKIDY' A
#
# COMPACT_ATOMS: atom_id res chain seq x y z
N MET A 1 -9.85 -16.42 -23.63
CA MET A 1 -9.63 -15.50 -22.49
C MET A 1 -8.30 -15.89 -21.88
N GLU A 2 -7.23 -15.50 -22.56
CA GLU A 2 -5.87 -15.82 -22.14
C GLU A 2 -5.58 -14.97 -20.91
N GLY A 3 -5.53 -15.63 -19.75
CA GLY A 3 -5.11 -15.03 -18.50
C GLY A 3 -3.65 -14.64 -18.63
N GLU A 4 -3.42 -13.42 -19.13
CA GLU A 4 -2.13 -12.77 -19.14
C GLU A 4 -1.60 -12.86 -17.71
N THR A 5 -0.62 -13.73 -17.49
CA THR A 5 -0.06 -13.99 -16.18
C THR A 5 0.69 -12.71 -15.80
N MET A 6 -0.03 -11.76 -15.20
CA MET A 6 0.50 -10.46 -14.85
C MET A 6 1.77 -10.69 -14.05
N ASN A 7 2.89 -10.15 -14.55
CA ASN A 7 4.19 -10.31 -13.91
C ASN A 7 4.02 -10.15 -12.38
N PRO A 8 4.46 -11.11 -11.56
CA PRO A 8 4.15 -11.13 -10.13
C PRO A 8 4.61 -9.83 -9.45
N LEU A 9 5.66 -9.20 -9.98
CA LEU A 9 6.13 -7.87 -9.63
C LEU A 9 5.09 -6.78 -9.89
N LYS A 10 4.50 -6.71 -11.09
CA LYS A 10 3.44 -5.74 -11.42
C LYS A 10 2.22 -5.94 -10.52
N LEU A 11 1.82 -7.18 -10.26
CA LEU A 11 0.72 -7.49 -9.35
C LEU A 11 1.03 -7.03 -7.92
N THR A 12 2.26 -7.23 -7.44
CA THR A 12 2.67 -6.80 -6.08
C THR A 12 2.68 -5.27 -5.96
N TYR A 13 3.19 -4.56 -6.97
CA TYR A 13 3.11 -3.09 -7.01
C TYR A 13 1.67 -2.58 -7.07
N LEU A 14 0.79 -3.27 -7.79
CA LEU A 14 -0.63 -2.92 -7.87
C LEU A 14 -1.32 -3.09 -6.51
N ILE A 15 -1.07 -4.20 -5.81
CA ILE A 15 -1.58 -4.43 -4.45
C ILE A 15 -1.05 -3.35 -3.49
N LEU A 16 0.25 -3.03 -3.56
CA LEU A 16 0.82 -1.96 -2.76
C LEU A 16 0.16 -0.60 -3.03
N ALA A 17 -0.08 -0.28 -4.30
CA ALA A 17 -0.72 0.96 -4.69
C ALA A 17 -2.15 1.05 -4.15
N VAL A 18 -2.90 -0.06 -4.18
CA VAL A 18 -4.26 -0.14 -3.61
C VAL A 18 -4.24 0.04 -2.08
N ILE A 19 -3.29 -0.58 -1.39
CA ILE A 19 -3.16 -0.41 0.07
C ILE A 19 -2.80 1.04 0.43
N ALA A 20 -1.92 1.66 -0.36
CA ALA A 20 -1.53 3.05 -0.16
C ALA A 20 -2.70 4.00 -0.38
N THR A 21 -3.50 3.82 -1.45
CA THR A 21 -4.69 4.65 -1.70
C THR A 21 -5.77 4.43 -0.65
N LEU A 22 -6.03 3.19 -0.22
CA LEU A 22 -6.94 2.93 0.90
C LEU A 22 -6.47 3.64 2.17
N SER A 23 -5.18 3.57 2.48
CA SER A 23 -4.64 4.20 3.69
C SER A 23 -4.80 5.73 3.63
N ILE A 24 -4.59 6.36 2.48
CA ILE A 24 -4.80 7.80 2.29
C ILE A 24 -6.29 8.16 2.42
N ALA A 25 -7.19 7.37 1.83
CA ALA A 25 -8.63 7.59 1.95
C ALA A 25 -9.10 7.47 3.41
N SER A 26 -8.60 6.48 4.14
CA SER A 26 -8.89 6.27 5.56
C SER A 26 -8.34 7.39 6.47
N ILE A 27 -7.25 8.07 6.09
CA ILE A 27 -6.81 9.30 6.79
C ILE A 27 -7.85 10.41 6.68
N GLY A 28 -8.48 10.58 5.50
CA GLY A 28 -9.55 11.56 5.31
C GLY A 28 -10.75 11.31 6.23
N ILE A 29 -11.12 10.03 6.40
CA ILE A 29 -12.16 9.59 7.33
C ILE A 29 -11.73 9.85 8.78
N ALA A 30 -10.50 9.50 9.15
CA ALA A 30 -9.97 9.73 10.49
C ALA A 30 -9.97 11.21 10.90
N VAL A 31 -9.68 12.12 9.96
CA VAL A 31 -9.74 13.58 10.18
C VAL A 31 -11.17 14.06 10.36
N ALA A 32 -12.11 13.56 9.53
CA ALA A 32 -13.52 13.90 9.63
C ALA A 32 -14.13 13.44 10.98
N GLU A 33 -13.73 12.26 11.45
CA GLU A 33 -14.24 11.67 12.70
C GLU A 33 -13.41 12.04 13.95
N ARG A 34 -12.33 12.81 13.81
CA ARG A 34 -11.31 13.08 14.86
C ARG A 34 -10.83 11.81 15.59
N SER A 35 -10.75 10.70 14.89
CA SER A 35 -10.38 9.41 15.48
C SER A 35 -8.88 9.18 15.40
N ILE A 36 -8.18 9.37 16.54
CA ILE A 36 -6.72 9.21 16.64
C ILE A 36 -6.28 7.77 16.30
N LEU A 37 -7.11 6.77 16.63
CA LEU A 37 -6.80 5.35 16.45
C LEU A 37 -6.71 4.98 14.96
N ILE A 38 -7.62 5.52 14.13
CA ILE A 38 -7.64 5.27 12.69
C ILE A 38 -6.42 5.93 12.02
N ALA A 39 -6.07 7.14 12.45
CA ALA A 39 -4.89 7.84 11.94
C ALA A 39 -3.58 7.06 12.20
N VAL A 40 -3.42 6.49 13.40
CA VAL A 40 -2.26 5.65 13.74
C VAL A 40 -2.23 4.39 12.87
N PHE A 41 -3.39 3.74 12.65
CA PHE A 41 -3.48 2.54 11.83
C PHE A 41 -3.11 2.81 10.37
N CYS A 42 -3.54 3.94 9.80
CA CYS A 42 -3.13 4.38 8.46
C CYS A 42 -1.64 4.67 8.35
N PHE A 43 -1.05 5.28 9.37
CA PHE A 43 0.38 5.55 9.38
C PHE A 43 1.20 4.26 9.34
N ILE A 44 0.79 3.24 10.10
CA ILE A 44 1.42 1.91 10.09
C ILE A 44 1.23 1.25 8.73
N GLY A 45 0.03 1.32 8.14
CA GLY A 45 -0.25 0.79 6.81
C GLY A 45 0.65 1.42 5.73
N LEU A 46 0.76 2.75 5.72
CA LEU A 46 1.64 3.46 4.78
C LEU A 46 3.12 3.14 4.99
N ALA A 47 3.58 3.10 6.24
CA ALA A 47 4.97 2.75 6.55
C ALA A 47 5.30 1.32 6.09
N GLY A 48 4.39 0.37 6.32
CA GLY A 48 4.52 -1.02 5.87
C GLY A 48 4.56 -1.12 4.35
N SER A 49 3.65 -0.44 3.64
CA SER A 49 3.64 -0.40 2.18
C SER A 49 4.93 0.18 1.60
N PHE A 50 5.45 1.28 2.17
CA PHE A 50 6.71 1.87 1.71
C PHE A 50 7.92 0.97 1.98
N ALA A 51 7.99 0.32 3.15
CA ALA A 51 9.06 -0.62 3.49
C ALA A 51 9.05 -1.83 2.55
N LEU A 52 7.87 -2.39 2.28
CA LEU A 52 7.71 -3.53 1.39
C LEU A 52 8.05 -3.15 -0.06
N ALA A 53 7.69 -1.94 -0.51
CA ALA A 53 8.08 -1.42 -1.82
C ALA A 53 9.60 -1.33 -1.95
N ARG A 54 10.27 -0.84 -0.90
CA ARG A 54 11.72 -0.67 -0.87
C ARG A 54 12.46 -2.01 -0.91
N LEU A 55 11.97 -3.01 -0.16
CA LEU A 55 12.49 -4.37 -0.20
C LEU A 55 12.31 -5.02 -1.57
N LEU A 56 11.12 -4.86 -2.18
CA LEU A 56 10.85 -5.44 -3.49
C LEU A 56 11.72 -4.80 -4.59
N ARG A 57 11.97 -3.49 -4.49
CA ARG A 57 12.88 -2.76 -5.39
C ARG A 57 14.31 -3.23 -5.24
N ALA A 58 14.80 -3.40 -4.01
CA ALA A 58 16.15 -3.93 -3.74
C ALA A 58 16.36 -5.36 -4.26
N LYS A 59 15.29 -6.17 -4.34
CA LYS A 59 15.33 -7.55 -4.82
C LYS A 59 15.19 -7.68 -6.35
N ILE A 60 14.80 -6.60 -7.03
CA ILE A 60 14.74 -6.50 -8.50
C ILE A 60 16.04 -5.92 -9.06
N ASP A 61 16.70 -5.05 -8.29
CA ASP A 61 17.94 -4.36 -8.68
C ASP A 61 19.22 -5.20 -8.42
N TYR A 62 19.09 -6.42 -7.88
CA TYR A 62 20.16 -7.40 -7.65
C TYR A 62 19.93 -8.64 -8.51
#